data_AF-A0A2Z7BCF9-F1
#
_entry.id   AF-A0A2Z7BCF9-F1
#
_cell.length_a   1.000
_cell.length_b   1.000
_cell.length_c   1.000
_cell.angle_alpha   90.00
_cell.angle_beta   90.00
_cell.angle_gamma   90.00
#
_symmetry.space_group_name_H-M   'P 1'
#
loop_
_entity.id
_entity.type
_entity.pdbx_description
1 polymer ?
#
loop_
_entity_poly.entity_id
_entity_poly.type
_entity_poly.pdbx_seq_one_letter_code
_entity_poly.pdbx_strand_id
1 'polypeptide(L)'
;MGLLDADKVCCAIFMLKGDAALWWKGAVVGLFLESLTWEEFKKVFFENYFTVDARSHLIREFMSLRQGDKSVAEYVRQFERGCTFVPSIAMVESEKLRQFTDGLRPDIRHDVNMADVATYMATVNKACWSERGRKDMRDDLQRKR
;
A
#
# COMPACT_ATOMS: atom_id res chain seq x y z
N MET A 1 -2.23 -12.57 24.72
CA MET A 1 -1.81 -13.88 24.18
C MET A 1 -1.99 -13.83 22.68
N GLY A 2 -0.94 -14.03 21.89
CA GLY A 2 -1.05 -14.11 20.43
C GLY A 2 -1.71 -15.43 20.02
N LEU A 3 -2.38 -15.45 18.86
CA LEU A 3 -2.89 -16.66 18.24
C LEU A 3 -1.75 -17.66 18.03
N LEU A 4 -2.00 -18.95 18.26
CA LEU A 4 -1.08 -20.02 17.90
C LEU A 4 -0.93 -20.02 16.38
N ASP A 5 0.23 -20.42 15.88
CA ASP A 5 0.50 -20.40 14.44
C ASP A 5 -0.48 -21.29 13.65
N ALA A 6 -0.87 -22.43 14.23
CA ALA A 6 -1.92 -23.29 13.67
C ALA A 6 -3.27 -22.56 13.51
N ASP A 7 -3.67 -21.73 14.47
CA ASP A 7 -4.93 -20.97 14.41
C ASP A 7 -4.88 -19.91 13.29
N LYS A 8 -3.72 -19.27 13.10
CA LYS A 8 -3.52 -18.29 12.01
C LYS A 8 -3.60 -18.95 10.64
N VAL A 9 -2.95 -20.10 10.51
CA VAL A 9 -2.97 -20.91 9.27
C VAL A 9 -4.40 -21.35 8.95
N CYS A 10 -5.12 -21.92 9.91
CA CYS A 10 -6.52 -22.33 9.73
C CYS A 10 -7.42 -21.16 9.31
N CYS A 11 -7.29 -20.01 9.98
CA CYS A 11 -8.03 -18.80 9.61
C CYS A 11 -7.72 -18.35 8.18
N ALA A 12 -6.44 -18.31 7.79
CA ALA A 12 -6.04 -17.85 6.46
C ALA A 12 -6.54 -18.80 5.37
N ILE A 13 -6.49 -20.11 5.58
CA ILE A 13 -7.02 -21.13 4.66
C ILE A 13 -8.53 -20.97 4.49
N PHE A 14 -9.26 -20.77 5.60
CA PHE A 14 -10.70 -20.55 5.57
C PHE A 14 -11.10 -19.30 4.78
N MET A 15 -10.24 -18.29 4.78
CA MET A 15 -10.47 -17.03 4.05
C MET A 15 -10.16 -17.13 2.55
N LEU A 16 -9.50 -18.20 2.08
CA LEU A 16 -9.26 -18.42 0.66
C LEU A 16 -10.58 -18.68 -0.07
N LYS A 17 -10.73 -18.12 -1.27
CA LYS A 17 -11.93 -18.26 -2.12
C LYS A 17 -11.54 -18.56 -3.55
N GLY A 18 -12.44 -19.18 -4.30
CA GLY A 18 -12.24 -19.50 -5.72
C GLY A 18 -11.04 -20.41 -5.95
N ASP A 19 -10.24 -20.11 -6.98
CA ASP A 19 -9.09 -20.92 -7.40
C ASP A 19 -8.03 -21.06 -6.31
N ALA A 20 -7.88 -20.04 -5.45
CA ALA A 20 -6.97 -20.08 -4.29
C ALA A 20 -7.33 -21.19 -3.30
N ALA A 21 -8.63 -21.38 -3.03
CA ALA A 21 -9.10 -22.44 -2.15
C ALA A 21 -8.96 -23.83 -2.80
N LEU A 22 -9.21 -23.93 -4.11
CA LEU A 22 -9.09 -25.19 -4.84
C LEU A 22 -7.63 -25.66 -4.92
N TRP A 23 -6.72 -24.74 -5.26
CA TRP A 23 -5.28 -25.00 -5.25
C TRP A 23 -4.79 -25.39 -3.87
N TRP A 24 -5.18 -24.66 -2.82
CA TRP A 24 -4.72 -24.94 -1.46
C TRP A 24 -5.08 -26.37 -1.04
N LYS A 25 -6.30 -26.84 -1.36
CA LYS A 25 -6.71 -28.23 -1.10
C LYS A 25 -5.80 -29.26 -1.79
N GLY A 26 -5.28 -28.95 -2.99
CA GLY A 26 -4.32 -29.80 -3.70
C GLY A 26 -2.90 -29.70 -3.14
N ALA A 27 -2.44 -28.51 -2.77
CA ALA A 27 -1.12 -28.26 -2.20
C ALA A 27 -0.93 -28.92 -0.82
N VAL A 28 -2.01 -29.09 -0.06
CA VAL A 28 -2.02 -29.72 1.27
C VAL A 28 -1.84 -31.24 1.22
N VAL A 29 -1.99 -31.90 0.05
CA VAL A 29 -1.84 -33.37 -0.07
C VAL A 29 -0.45 -33.88 0.36
N GLY A 30 0.53 -33.00 0.57
CA GLY A 30 1.83 -33.32 1.17
C GLY A 30 2.21 -32.57 2.46
N LEU A 31 1.33 -31.75 3.04
CA LEU A 31 1.64 -30.90 4.21
C LEU A 31 0.77 -31.25 5.42
N PHE A 32 1.40 -31.50 6.57
CA PHE A 32 0.70 -31.61 7.85
C PHE A 32 0.27 -30.21 8.31
N LEU A 33 -1.01 -29.88 8.12
CA LEU A 33 -1.61 -28.60 8.55
C LEU A 33 -1.41 -28.30 10.04
N GLU A 34 -1.36 -29.34 10.87
CA GLU A 34 -1.18 -29.23 12.32
C GLU A 34 0.24 -28.85 12.73
N SER A 35 1.24 -29.10 11.87
CA SER A 35 2.64 -28.72 12.10
C SER A 35 3.08 -27.53 11.26
N LEU A 36 2.22 -27.03 10.37
CA LEU A 36 2.56 -25.94 9.46
C LEU A 36 2.63 -24.62 10.24
N THR A 37 3.81 -24.04 10.30
CA THR A 37 4.00 -22.72 10.93
C THR A 37 3.38 -21.62 10.07
N TRP A 38 3.12 -20.46 10.70
CA TRP A 38 2.58 -19.32 9.96
C TRP A 38 3.53 -18.84 8.84
N GLU A 39 4.85 -18.94 9.06
CA GLU A 39 5.83 -18.56 8.04
C GLU A 39 5.88 -19.53 6.86
N GLU A 40 5.79 -20.84 7.10
CA GLU A 40 5.74 -21.83 6.03
C GLU A 40 4.47 -21.68 5.18
N PHE A 41 3.32 -21.45 5.83
CA PHE A 41 2.08 -21.13 5.14
C PHE A 41 2.26 -19.93 4.22
N LYS A 42 2.78 -18.80 4.74
CA LYS A 42 3.02 -17.59 3.95
C LYS A 42 4.00 -17.85 2.81
N LYS A 43 5.05 -18.63 3.03
CA LYS A 43 6.03 -18.97 2.00
C LYS A 43 5.36 -19.72 0.84
N VAL A 44 4.66 -20.82 1.12
CA VAL A 44 3.96 -21.63 0.11
C VAL A 44 2.87 -20.82 -0.59
N PHE A 45 2.07 -20.07 0.17
CA PHE A 45 1.02 -19.22 -0.37
C PHE A 45 1.59 -18.15 -1.29
N PHE A 46 2.65 -17.45 -0.86
CA PHE A 46 3.24 -16.40 -1.66
C PHE A 46 4.04 -16.93 -2.85
N GLU A 47 4.71 -18.08 -2.76
CA GLU A 47 5.41 -18.66 -3.91
C GLU A 47 4.46 -18.98 -5.06
N ASN A 48 3.24 -19.44 -4.75
CA ASN A 48 2.27 -19.83 -5.77
C ASN A 48 1.33 -18.70 -6.24
N TYR A 49 0.88 -17.82 -5.34
CA TYR A 49 -0.07 -16.74 -5.66
C TYR A 49 0.54 -15.35 -5.74
N PHE A 50 1.74 -15.16 -5.18
CA PHE A 50 2.54 -13.94 -5.25
C PHE A 50 3.86 -14.26 -5.95
N THR A 51 3.76 -14.83 -7.16
CA THR A 51 4.91 -15.16 -8.00
C THR A 51 5.86 -13.96 -8.10
N VAL A 52 7.13 -14.21 -8.42
CA VAL A 52 8.12 -13.13 -8.61
C VAL A 52 7.57 -12.07 -9.58
N ASP A 53 6.88 -12.50 -10.64
CA ASP A 53 6.24 -11.60 -11.59
C ASP A 53 5.08 -10.77 -10.99
N ALA A 54 4.19 -11.40 -10.21
CA ALA A 54 3.10 -10.68 -9.52
C ALA A 54 3.64 -9.66 -8.49
N ARG A 55 4.70 -10.02 -7.76
CA ARG A 55 5.43 -9.09 -6.87
C ARG A 55 6.07 -7.95 -7.67
N SER A 56 6.76 -8.26 -8.75
CA SER A 56 7.36 -7.26 -9.64
C SER A 56 6.30 -6.34 -10.25
N HIS A 57 5.12 -6.86 -10.59
CA HIS A 57 3.99 -6.05 -11.06
C HIS A 57 3.51 -5.10 -9.97
N LEU A 58 3.24 -5.58 -8.76
CA LEU A 58 2.80 -4.74 -7.64
C LEU A 58 3.85 -3.69 -7.25
N ILE A 59 5.14 -4.05 -7.26
CA ILE A 59 6.23 -3.09 -7.06
C ILE A 59 6.20 -2.05 -8.18
N ARG A 60 6.08 -2.45 -9.45
CA ARG A 60 6.04 -1.52 -10.59
C ARG A 60 4.82 -0.59 -10.52
N GLU A 61 3.66 -1.13 -10.17
CA GLU A 61 2.42 -0.37 -9.98
C GLU A 61 2.59 0.65 -8.84
N PHE A 62 3.18 0.24 -7.71
CA PHE A 62 3.47 1.14 -6.60
C PHE A 62 4.51 2.22 -6.96
N MET A 63 5.58 1.86 -7.66
CA MET A 63 6.62 2.80 -8.10
C MET A 63 6.10 3.81 -9.13
N SER A 64 5.12 3.40 -9.94
CA SER A 64 4.43 4.25 -10.91
C SER A 64 3.19 4.95 -10.33
N LEU A 65 2.87 4.76 -9.05
CA LEU A 65 1.73 5.40 -8.42
C LEU A 65 1.90 6.92 -8.47
N ARG A 66 0.87 7.59 -8.98
CA ARG A 66 0.76 9.05 -9.04
C ARG A 66 -0.60 9.47 -8.49
N GLN A 67 -0.64 10.64 -7.85
CA GLN A 67 -1.87 11.28 -7.42
C GLN A 67 -2.79 11.49 -8.63
N GLY A 68 -2.29 12.12 -9.70
CA GLY A 68 -3.09 12.47 -10.87
C GLY A 68 -4.25 13.38 -10.47
N ASP A 69 -5.46 13.06 -10.94
CA ASP A 69 -6.69 13.80 -10.64
C ASP A 69 -7.34 13.41 -9.30
N LYS A 70 -6.76 12.44 -8.58
CA LYS A 70 -7.29 11.98 -7.28
C LYS A 70 -7.05 13.04 -6.21
N SER A 71 -7.92 13.06 -5.21
CA SER A 71 -7.66 13.82 -3.99
C SER A 71 -6.40 13.30 -3.28
N VAL A 72 -5.77 14.16 -2.48
CA VAL A 72 -4.63 13.74 -1.63
C VAL A 72 -5.04 12.61 -0.71
N ALA A 73 -6.26 12.63 -0.18
CA ALA A 73 -6.77 11.58 0.70
C ALA A 73 -6.88 10.21 0.00
N GLU A 74 -7.36 10.17 -1.25
CA GLU A 74 -7.41 8.95 -2.04
C GLU A 74 -6.01 8.45 -2.40
N TYR A 75 -5.12 9.36 -2.76
CA TYR A 75 -3.72 9.04 -3.05
C TYR A 75 -3.02 8.43 -1.83
N VAL A 76 -3.18 9.01 -0.65
CA VAL A 76 -2.62 8.48 0.61
C VAL A 76 -3.12 7.05 0.87
N ARG A 77 -4.42 6.78 0.69
CA ARG A 77 -4.97 5.42 0.86
C ARG A 77 -4.35 4.41 -0.10
N GLN A 78 -4.15 4.78 -1.37
CA GLN A 78 -3.50 3.92 -2.35
C GLN A 78 -2.02 3.71 -2.03
N PHE A 79 -1.35 4.76 -1.57
CA PHE A 79 0.06 4.73 -1.20
C PHE A 79 0.30 3.79 0.00
N GLU A 80 -0.48 3.92 1.07
CA GLU A 80 -0.37 3.05 2.25
C GLU A 80 -0.69 1.58 1.93
N ARG A 81 -1.64 1.35 1.02
CA ARG A 81 -1.91 0.00 0.50
C ARG A 81 -0.70 -0.57 -0.22
N GLY A 82 -0.01 0.23 -1.04
CA GLY A 82 1.23 -0.19 -1.71
C GLY A 82 2.38 -0.46 -0.75
N CYS A 83 2.55 0.38 0.28
CA CYS A 83 3.54 0.17 1.35
C CYS A 83 3.37 -1.18 2.07
N THR A 84 2.14 -1.71 2.14
CA THR A 84 1.87 -3.04 2.72
C THR A 84 2.55 -4.17 1.93
N PHE A 85 2.70 -4.00 0.61
CA PHE A 85 3.28 -5.02 -0.28
C PHE A 85 4.77 -4.81 -0.56
N VAL A 86 5.31 -3.61 -0.24
CA VAL A 86 6.71 -3.24 -0.49
C VAL A 86 7.38 -2.78 0.80
N PRO A 87 7.77 -3.73 1.69
CA PRO A 87 8.36 -3.40 2.99
C PRO A 87 9.63 -2.56 2.88
N SER A 88 10.42 -2.71 1.81
CA SER A 88 11.67 -1.95 1.62
C SER A 88 11.45 -0.44 1.60
N ILE A 89 10.31 0.03 1.09
CA ILE A 89 9.96 1.46 1.07
C ILE A 89 9.23 1.84 2.36
N ALA A 90 8.37 0.97 2.89
CA ALA A 90 7.62 1.25 4.11
C ALA A 90 8.52 1.38 5.36
N MET A 91 9.63 0.64 5.42
CA MET A 91 10.52 0.58 6.59
C MET A 91 11.55 1.73 6.64
N VAL A 92 11.78 2.42 5.52
CA VAL A 92 12.75 3.52 5.43
C VAL A 92 12.00 4.83 5.24
N GLU A 93 11.91 5.64 6.29
CA GLU A 93 11.08 6.86 6.28
C GLU A 93 11.50 7.86 5.19
N SER A 94 12.80 8.03 4.94
CA SER A 94 13.30 8.89 3.87
C SER A 94 12.87 8.43 2.47
N GLU A 95 12.85 7.12 2.23
CA GLU A 95 12.39 6.55 0.96
C GLU A 95 10.87 6.63 0.84
N LYS A 96 10.13 6.38 1.93
CA LYS A 96 8.68 6.58 1.99
C LYS A 96 8.30 8.03 1.67
N LEU A 97 9.01 8.98 2.26
CA LEU A 97 8.85 10.42 2.03
C LEU A 97 9.11 10.79 0.56
N ARG A 98 10.25 10.35 0.02
CA ARG A 98 10.68 10.61 -1.35
C ARG A 98 9.65 10.07 -2.34
N GLN A 99 9.28 8.79 -2.20
CA GLN A 99 8.33 8.13 -3.10
C GLN A 99 6.93 8.76 -3.02
N PHE A 100 6.46 9.13 -1.82
CA PHE A 100 5.18 9.82 -1.66
C PHE A 100 5.19 11.18 -2.37
N THR A 101 6.24 11.97 -2.15
CA THR A 101 6.40 13.32 -2.68
C THR A 101 6.55 13.31 -4.20
N ASP A 102 7.32 12.36 -4.75
CA ASP A 102 7.51 12.20 -6.19
C ASP A 102 6.20 11.88 -6.93
N GLY A 103 5.28 11.18 -6.26
CA GLY A 103 3.98 10.84 -6.82
C GLY A 103 2.89 11.91 -6.66
N LEU A 104 3.13 12.98 -5.90
CA LEU A 104 2.19 14.10 -5.79
C LEU A 104 2.05 14.85 -7.12
N ARG A 105 0.88 15.47 -7.33
CA ARG A 105 0.70 16.34 -8.49
C ARG A 105 1.66 17.54 -8.45
N PRO A 106 2.14 18.05 -9.59
CA PRO A 106 3.26 19.00 -9.62
C PRO A 106 3.05 20.27 -8.78
N ASP A 107 1.83 20.80 -8.75
CA ASP A 107 1.45 21.99 -7.97
C ASP A 107 1.50 21.73 -6.46
N ILE A 108 0.96 20.61 -5.97
CA ILE A 108 1.10 20.25 -4.55
C ILE A 108 2.55 19.95 -4.20
N ARG A 109 3.23 19.17 -5.05
CA ARG A 109 4.63 18.79 -4.82
C ARG A 109 5.51 20.01 -4.64
N HIS A 110 5.28 21.07 -5.44
CA HIS A 110 5.96 22.34 -5.27
C HIS A 110 5.71 22.95 -3.88
N ASP A 111 4.45 23.06 -3.45
CA ASP A 111 4.09 23.62 -2.14
C ASP A 111 4.66 22.83 -0.95
N VAL A 112 4.77 21.51 -1.11
CA VAL A 112 5.37 20.59 -0.14
C VAL A 112 6.88 20.78 -0.06
N ASN A 113 7.57 20.84 -1.20
CA ASN A 113 9.03 21.03 -1.25
C ASN A 113 9.48 22.37 -0.67
N MET A 114 8.63 23.40 -0.73
CA MET A 114 8.91 24.72 -0.15
C MET A 114 8.79 24.76 1.38
N ALA A 115 8.24 23.72 2.01
CA ALA A 115 7.88 23.73 3.43
C ALA A 115 8.88 23.00 4.35
N ASP A 116 9.99 22.49 3.81
CA ASP A 116 11.04 21.73 4.53
C ASP A 116 10.46 20.71 5.54
N VAL A 117 9.74 19.72 5.01
CA VAL A 117 9.05 18.70 5.80
C VAL A 117 9.97 17.51 6.08
N ALA A 118 10.14 17.16 7.36
CA ALA A 118 11.05 16.09 7.79
C ALA A 118 10.39 14.70 7.94
N THR A 119 9.06 14.62 8.00
CA THR A 119 8.34 13.36 8.27
C THR A 119 7.25 13.07 7.24
N TYR A 120 6.93 11.79 7.08
CA TYR A 120 5.87 11.36 6.17
C TYR A 120 4.52 12.04 6.52
N MET A 121 4.15 12.05 7.79
CA MET A 121 2.87 12.64 8.23
C MET A 121 2.82 14.17 8.05
N ALA A 122 3.93 14.87 8.28
CA ALA A 122 3.99 16.31 8.00
C ALA A 122 3.76 16.60 6.51
N THR A 123 4.33 15.77 5.64
CA THR A 123 4.17 15.85 4.18
C THR A 123 2.73 15.61 3.75
N VAL A 124 2.07 14.59 4.31
CA VAL A 124 0.65 14.30 4.06
C VAL A 124 -0.24 15.47 4.47
N ASN A 125 -0.02 16.01 5.68
CA ASN A 125 -0.79 17.14 6.18
C ASN A 125 -0.61 18.39 5.30
N LYS A 126 0.63 18.69 4.91
CA LYS A 126 0.93 19.82 4.03
C LYS A 126 0.28 19.66 2.65
N ALA A 127 0.35 18.47 2.07
CA ALA A 127 -0.32 18.16 0.82
C ALA A 127 -1.84 18.36 0.91
N CYS A 128 -2.45 17.93 2.02
CA CYS A 128 -3.88 18.15 2.27
C CYS A 128 -4.26 19.63 2.43
N TRP A 129 -3.40 20.45 3.05
CA TRP A 129 -3.63 21.89 3.16
C TRP A 129 -3.48 22.61 1.82
N SER A 130 -2.45 22.26 1.04
CA SER A 130 -2.28 22.78 -0.33
C SER A 130 -3.50 22.46 -1.20
N GLU A 131 -4.00 21.21 -1.15
CA GLU A 131 -5.19 20.82 -1.90
C GLU A 131 -6.44 21.64 -1.54
N ARG A 132 -6.69 21.82 -0.24
CA ARG A 132 -7.83 22.60 0.25
C ARG A 132 -7.72 24.06 -0.14
N GLY A 133 -6.59 24.72 0.15
CA GLY A 133 -6.40 26.13 -0.20
C GLY A 133 -6.58 26.39 -1.70
N ARG A 134 -6.15 25.46 -2.56
CA ARG A 134 -6.33 25.57 -4.02
C ARG A 134 -7.77 25.32 -4.47
N LYS A 135 -8.53 24.49 -3.75
CA LYS A 135 -9.96 24.34 -3.98
C LYS A 135 -10.71 25.61 -3.59
N ASP A 136 -10.44 26.14 -2.40
CA ASP A 136 -11.08 27.35 -1.89
C ASP A 136 -10.85 28.55 -2.83
N MET A 137 -9.61 28.75 -3.30
CA MET A 137 -9.30 29.81 -4.28
C MET A 137 -10.08 29.66 -5.60
N ARG A 138 -10.27 28.43 -6.09
CA ARG A 138 -11.05 28.19 -7.32
C ARG A 138 -12.52 28.48 -7.10
N ASP A 139 -13.08 28.06 -5.97
CA ASP A 139 -14.48 28.28 -5.63
C ASP A 139 -14.78 29.79 -5.47
N ASP A 140 -13.85 30.56 -4.87
CA ASP A 140 -13.96 32.01 -4.73
C ASP A 140 -13.90 32.75 -6.08
N LEU A 141 -13.08 32.27 -7.02
CA LEU A 141 -13.02 32.81 -8.39
C LEU A 141 -14.32 32.54 -9.16
N GLN A 142 -14.95 31.39 -8.94
CA GLN A 142 -16.22 31.04 -9.58
C GLN A 142 -17.39 31.87 -9.02
N ARG A 143 -17.40 32.17 -7.71
CA ARG A 143 -18.44 33.01 -7.08
C ARG A 143 -18.45 34.46 -7.53
N LYS A 144 -17.33 34.97 -8.06
CA LYS A 144 -17.18 36.36 -8.52
C LYS A 144 -17.50 36.56 -10.01
N ARG A 145 -17.90 35.50 -10.73
CA ARG A 145 -18.36 35.54 -12.12
C ARG A 145 -19.87 35.52 -12.17
#